data_AF-A0A821K4V4-F1
#
_entry.id   AF-A0A821K4V4-F1
#
_cell.length_a   1.000
_cell.length_b   1.000
_cell.length_c   1.000
_cell.angle_alpha   90.00
_cell.angle_beta   90.00
_cell.angle_gamma   90.00
#
_symmetry.space_group_name_H-M   'P 1'
#
loop_
_entity.id
_entity.type
_entity.pdbx_description
1 polymer ?
#
loop_
_entity_poly.entity_id
_entity_poly.type
_entity_poly.pdbx_seq_one_letter_code
_entity_poly.pdbx_strand_id
1 'polypeptide(L)'
;SHDDIDAKTFHSRCDNQGSTMTIILSNNNYLFGGYTAIPWTSDNSNKSDTTAFLFTLTNPHGIPPTKYCINPTVAENAVRHYSTFDPIF
;
A
#
# COMPACT_ATOMS: atom_id res chain seq x y z
N SER A 1 11.72 -1.12 18.55
CA SER A 1 11.85 -2.19 17.54
C SER A 1 12.26 -1.54 16.24
N HIS A 2 13.53 -1.69 15.84
CA HIS A 2 14.01 -1.31 14.51
C HIS A 2 13.85 -2.54 13.63
N ASP A 3 12.65 -2.74 13.09
CA ASP A 3 12.56 -3.51 11.86
C ASP A 3 13.04 -2.53 10.80
N ASP A 4 14.16 -2.85 10.16
CA ASP A 4 14.70 -2.10 9.04
C ASP A 4 13.57 -1.83 8.05
N ILE A 5 13.14 -0.57 7.97
CA ILE A 5 12.04 -0.08 7.12
C ILE A 5 12.59 0.00 5.69
N ASP A 6 13.08 -1.13 5.18
CA ASP A 6 13.58 -1.26 3.83
C ASP A 6 12.65 -2.17 3.03
N ALA A 7 12.57 -1.87 1.74
CA ALA A 7 11.74 -2.59 0.79
C ALA A 7 11.94 -4.12 0.85
N LYS A 8 13.18 -4.56 1.12
CA LYS A 8 13.50 -5.99 1.21
C LYS A 8 12.80 -6.66 2.37
N THR A 9 12.73 -6.00 3.52
CA THR A 9 12.02 -6.53 4.69
C THR A 9 10.54 -6.64 4.41
N PHE A 10 9.93 -5.63 3.79
CA PHE A 10 8.55 -5.69 3.34
C PHE A 10 8.32 -6.87 2.40
N HIS A 11 9.07 -6.94 1.29
CA HIS A 11 8.89 -7.98 0.27
C HIS A 11 9.18 -9.38 0.82
N SER A 12 10.14 -9.54 1.74
CA SER A 12 10.41 -10.83 2.40
C SER A 12 9.24 -11.35 3.25
N ARG A 13 8.40 -10.44 3.76
CA ARG A 13 7.29 -10.76 4.66
C ARG A 13 5.93 -10.75 3.96
N CYS A 14 5.76 -9.93 2.92
CA CYS A 14 4.46 -9.64 2.32
C CYS A 14 4.28 -10.24 0.92
N ASP A 15 5.35 -10.63 0.22
CA ASP A 15 5.22 -11.28 -1.08
C ASP A 15 4.43 -12.60 -0.96
N ASN A 16 3.53 -12.82 -1.91
CA ASN A 16 2.69 -14.01 -2.04
C ASN A 16 1.74 -14.29 -0.84
N GLN A 17 1.50 -13.32 0.04
CA GLN A 17 0.62 -13.50 1.20
C GLN A 17 -0.88 -13.26 0.92
N GLY A 18 -1.24 -12.98 -0.35
CA GLY A 18 -2.61 -12.64 -0.76
C GLY A 18 -2.93 -11.16 -0.54
N SER A 19 -4.22 -10.86 -0.32
CA SER A 19 -4.70 -9.49 -0.12
C SER A 19 -4.04 -8.85 1.10
N THR A 20 -3.56 -7.62 0.95
CA THR A 20 -2.82 -6.92 1.99
C THR A 20 -3.48 -5.59 2.33
N MET A 21 -3.60 -5.30 3.62
CA MET A 21 -3.94 -3.97 4.13
C MET A 21 -2.70 -3.37 4.78
N THR A 22 -2.11 -2.38 4.13
CA THR A 22 -0.91 -1.67 4.61
C THR A 22 -1.33 -0.49 5.47
N ILE A 23 -0.81 -0.39 6.69
CA ILE A 23 -1.02 0.74 7.60
C ILE A 23 0.32 1.44 7.81
N ILE A 24 0.36 2.74 7.54
CA ILE A 24 1.53 3.60 7.66
C ILE A 24 1.29 4.55 8.84
N LEU A 25 2.21 4.53 9.79
CA LEU A 25 2.32 5.53 10.85
C LEU A 25 3.41 6.53 10.46
N SER A 26 3.01 7.77 10.16
CA SER A 26 3.96 8.84 9.89
C SER A 26 4.64 9.36 11.16
N ASN A 27 5.75 10.08 10.98
CA ASN A 27 6.46 10.77 12.06
C ASN A 27 5.59 11.79 12.83
N ASN A 28 4.48 12.22 12.25
CA ASN A 28 3.52 13.14 12.87
C ASN A 28 2.33 12.42 13.51
N ASN A 29 2.42 11.10 13.74
CA ASN A 29 1.35 10.26 14.30
C ASN A 29 0.07 10.20 13.46
N TYR A 30 0.16 10.45 12.16
CA TYR A 30 -0.94 10.21 11.23
C TYR A 30 -0.93 8.78 10.72
N LEU A 31 -2.11 8.15 10.73
CA LEU A 31 -2.39 6.80 10.28
C LEU A 31 -3.15 6.85 8.96
N PHE A 32 -2.57 6.24 7.94
CA PHE A 32 -3.14 6.12 6.60
C PHE A 32 -2.59 4.87 5.93
N GLY A 33 -3.02 4.57 4.72
CA GLY A 33 -2.48 3.44 4.00
C GLY A 33 -3.27 3.07 2.77
N GLY A 34 -3.10 1.83 2.36
CA GLY A 34 -3.72 1.29 1.16
C GLY A 34 -4.08 -0.18 1.32
N TYR A 35 -5.05 -0.61 0.52
CA TYR A 35 -5.44 -2.00 0.37
C TYR A 35 -5.22 -2.43 -1.07
N THR A 36 -4.80 -3.68 -1.24
CA THR A 36 -4.82 -4.39 -2.51
C THR A 36 -5.31 -5.82 -2.31
N ALA A 37 -6.11 -6.31 -3.26
CA ALA A 37 -6.59 -7.69 -3.28
C ALA A 37 -5.58 -8.67 -3.90
N ILE A 38 -4.60 -8.16 -4.66
CA ILE A 38 -3.59 -8.98 -5.32
C ILE A 38 -2.38 -9.20 -4.39
N PRO A 39 -1.75 -10.38 -4.42
CA PRO A 39 -0.55 -10.63 -3.65
C PRO A 39 0.62 -9.80 -4.17
N TRP A 40 1.37 -9.18 -3.26
CA TRP A 40 2.65 -8.55 -3.60
C TRP A 40 3.61 -9.55 -4.25
N THR A 41 4.43 -9.04 -5.16
CA THR A 41 5.52 -9.76 -5.79
C THR A 41 6.73 -8.82 -5.91
N SER A 42 7.84 -9.37 -6.38
CA SER A 42 9.10 -8.65 -6.61
C SER A 42 9.50 -8.67 -8.08
N ASP A 43 8.52 -8.70 -9.00
CA ASP A 43 8.75 -8.87 -10.44
C ASP A 43 9.02 -7.56 -11.21
N ASN A 44 9.09 -6.43 -10.50
CA ASN A 44 9.37 -5.10 -11.04
C ASN A 44 8.37 -4.65 -12.10
N SER A 45 7.08 -4.95 -11.89
CA SER A 45 6.00 -4.54 -12.78
C SER A 45 4.90 -3.77 -12.05
N ASN A 46 4.10 -3.04 -12.84
CA ASN A 46 2.84 -2.47 -12.37
C ASN A 46 1.76 -3.54 -12.45
N LYS A 47 0.81 -3.50 -11.52
CA LYS A 47 -0.27 -4.45 -11.43
C LYS A 47 -1.62 -3.77 -11.45
N SER A 48 -2.55 -4.46 -12.11
CA SER A 48 -3.94 -4.07 -12.14
C SER A 48 -4.68 -4.57 -10.91
N ASP A 49 -5.37 -3.66 -10.21
CA ASP A 49 -6.30 -4.00 -9.14
C ASP A 49 -7.42 -2.97 -9.07
N THR A 50 -8.59 -3.31 -9.61
CA THR A 50 -9.79 -2.47 -9.59
C THR A 50 -10.44 -2.38 -8.21
N THR A 51 -9.99 -3.20 -7.27
CA THR A 51 -10.47 -3.21 -5.88
C THR A 51 -9.54 -2.44 -4.94
N ALA A 52 -8.39 -1.99 -5.43
CA ALA A 52 -7.43 -1.21 -4.65
C ALA A 52 -8.04 0.12 -4.18
N PHE A 53 -7.62 0.55 -3.00
CA PHE A 53 -8.03 1.83 -2.44
C PHE A 53 -7.01 2.37 -1.45
N LEU A 54 -6.94 3.69 -1.34
CA LEU A 54 -6.26 4.36 -0.25
C LEU A 54 -7.23 4.66 0.89
N PHE A 55 -6.72 4.86 2.09
CA PHE A 55 -7.50 5.32 3.22
C PHE A 55 -6.70 6.23 4.14
N THR A 56 -7.41 7.08 4.87
CA THR A 56 -6.88 7.81 6.03
C THR A 56 -7.69 7.43 7.27
N LEU A 57 -7.04 7.34 8.42
CA LEU A 57 -7.66 7.17 9.74
C LEU A 57 -7.46 8.41 10.61
N THR A 58 -6.23 8.95 10.60
CA THR A 58 -5.89 10.24 11.20
C THR A 58 -5.04 11.05 10.21
N ASN A 59 -5.21 12.37 10.19
CA ASN A 59 -4.55 13.27 9.24
C ASN A 59 -4.55 14.72 9.78
N PRO A 60 -3.69 15.61 9.25
CA PRO A 60 -3.55 16.99 9.76
C PRO A 60 -4.79 17.87 9.56
N HIS A 61 -5.75 17.43 8.76
CA HIS A 61 -6.94 18.21 8.41
C HIS A 61 -8.19 17.74 9.16
N GLY A 62 -8.07 16.78 10.07
CA GLY A 62 -9.22 16.24 10.82
C GLY A 62 -10.26 15.56 9.92
N ILE A 63 -9.87 15.11 8.73
CA ILE A 63 -10.75 14.33 7.85
C ILE A 63 -11.09 13.03 8.60
N PRO A 64 -12.38 12.66 8.74
CA PRO A 64 -12.76 11.42 9.41
C PRO A 64 -12.19 10.22 8.64
N PRO A 65 -12.18 9.00 9.22
CA PRO A 65 -11.76 7.80 8.52
C PRO A 65 -12.44 7.68 7.15
N THR A 66 -11.65 7.80 6.08
CA THR A 66 -12.15 7.96 4.70
C THR A 66 -11.43 7.01 3.78
N LYS A 67 -12.19 6.37 2.90
CA LYS A 67 -11.72 5.47 1.84
C LYS A 67 -11.75 6.21 0.49
N TYR A 68 -10.65 6.12 -0.25
CA TYR A 68 -10.48 6.66 -1.60
C TYR A 68 -10.30 5.50 -2.58
N CYS A 69 -11.39 5.14 -3.26
CA CYS A 69 -11.37 4.07 -4.26
C CYS A 69 -10.58 4.49 -5.50
N ILE A 70 -9.89 3.53 -6.12
CA ILE A 70 -9.25 3.76 -7.41
C ILE A 70 -10.27 4.12 -8.49
N ASN A 71 -9.86 4.94 -9.45
CA ASN A 71 -10.61 5.11 -10.69
C ASN A 71 -10.38 3.88 -11.58
N PRO A 72 -11.44 3.11 -11.93
CA PRO A 72 -11.29 1.88 -12.72
C PRO A 72 -10.59 2.08 -14.07
N THR A 73 -10.67 3.28 -14.67
CA THR A 73 -10.05 3.55 -15.98
C THR A 73 -8.53 3.66 -15.94
N VAL A 74 -7.93 3.75 -14.75
CA VAL A 74 -6.47 3.80 -14.55
C VAL A 74 -5.96 2.67 -13.65
N ALA A 75 -6.80 1.65 -13.42
CA ALA A 75 -6.49 0.56 -12.51
C ALA A 75 -5.30 -0.30 -12.94
N GLU A 76 -4.88 -0.26 -14.21
CA GLU A 76 -3.73 -1.02 -14.72
C GLU A 76 -2.41 -0.72 -13.99
N ASN A 77 -2.30 0.46 -13.38
CA ASN A 77 -1.13 0.89 -12.61
C ASN A 77 -1.47 1.10 -11.12
N ALA A 78 -2.46 0.38 -10.60
CA ALA A 78 -2.96 0.52 -9.23
C ALA A 78 -1.89 0.26 -8.17
N VAL A 79 -0.99 -0.69 -8.42
CA VAL A 79 0.00 -1.14 -7.44
C VAL A 79 1.32 -1.43 -8.16
N ARG A 80 2.47 -1.11 -7.55
CA ARG A 80 3.78 -1.38 -8.17
C ARG A 80 4.59 -2.37 -7.34
N HIS A 81 4.96 -3.49 -7.97
CA HIS A 81 5.61 -4.65 -7.34
C HIS A 81 7.13 -4.60 -7.54
N TYR A 82 7.74 -3.48 -7.15
CA TYR A 82 9.16 -3.23 -7.38
C TYR A 82 9.94 -3.57 -6.11
N SER A 83 10.84 -4.54 -6.20
CA SER A 83 11.51 -5.12 -5.02
C SER A 83 12.41 -4.15 -4.24
N THR A 84 12.70 -2.99 -4.82
CA THR A 84 13.53 -1.93 -4.22
C THR A 84 12.72 -0.81 -3.57
N PHE A 85 11.39 -0.86 -3.64
CA PHE A 85 10.51 0.14 -3.03
C PHE A 85 9.62 -0.51 -1.98
N ASP A 86 9.29 0.27 -0.96
CA ASP A 86 8.17 -0.01 -0.08
C ASP A 86 6.86 -0.09 -0.89
N PRO A 87 5.75 -0.59 -0.32
CA PRO A 87 4.49 -0.70 -1.04
C PRO A 87 4.07 0.61 -1.71
N ILE A 88 3.87 0.56 -3.03
CA ILE A 88 3.39 1.67 -3.85
C ILE A 88 1.95 1.37 -4.28
N PHE A 89 1.07 2.33 -4.01
CA PHE A 89 -0.35 2.39 -4.39
C PHE A 89 -0.63 3.62 -5.27
#